data_AF-A0A2V8SX94-F1
#
_entry.id   AF-A0A2V8SX94-F1
#
_cell.length_a   1.000
_cell.length_b   1.000
_cell.length_c   1.000
_cell.angle_alpha   90.00
_cell.angle_beta   90.00
_cell.angle_gamma   90.00
#
_symmetry.space_group_name_H-M   'P 1'
#
loop_
_entity.id
_entity.type
_entity.pdbx_description
1 polymer ?
#
loop_
_entity_poly.entity_id
_entity_poly.type
_entity_poly.pdbx_seq_one_letter_code
_entity_poly.pdbx_strand_id
1 'polypeptide(L)'
;MEEYKKPEYKVKVTTPSAYVIAGQKTKFTVSANYFFGSPVTHATVKYYVYRSRYYGWWQSEGGDAQDEFGTDPTAEEGSGGEDYGGYGDEMVAEGDAKLNEQGKLDVDITVPQADPKDTWDYSYRLEAEVTDAARRTMSASASFTGVRSNTVAYAYPDRYVYYQGDTAKISVKANDREGRPVQTRVRVTFFERRWQKVVKKTEDGYEYPDYEVKERELSSASVDTNQQGEGSLDYAVTTDGDIEIKTTVEENGHAVVTETGSLWVADRNGEWSDVSYEGEGEIKLVPDKKSYRPGETAHVLALLPKEKAHLLVTTELNGILKVDQLDAPGRSRIIDVPIEPRFAPDVFLAVTYVRGGEMYTQDVEINVPARDRVLNLQIIPNKSEFKPRETVSYTVLARNSDGSPAAGAEVSLGVVDESIYSIAPESVGDIRREFYGKRYSSVQTSFSVNYYFSGYAGTKTVNLASTKRARQLADFKNDNTLVDPLVRKIFKDTAFWQPALVTG
;
A
#
# COMPACT_ATOMS: atom_id res chain seq x y z
N MET A 1 -22.08 -1.81 24.23
CA MET A 1 -22.91 -0.60 24.47
C MET A 1 -22.12 0.23 25.45
N GLU A 2 -21.42 1.25 24.96
CA GLU A 2 -20.70 2.20 25.81
C GLU A 2 -21.57 3.44 26.03
N GLU A 3 -21.47 4.02 27.22
CA GLU A 3 -22.18 5.24 27.59
C GLU A 3 -21.36 6.45 27.08
N TYR A 4 -21.80 7.04 25.97
CA TYR A 4 -21.11 8.16 25.32
C TYR A 4 -21.77 9.51 25.62
N LYS A 5 -20.95 10.55 25.89
CA LYS A 5 -21.39 11.93 26.04
C LYS A 5 -20.93 12.76 24.83
N LYS A 6 -21.88 13.44 24.18
CA LYS A 6 -21.62 14.24 22.97
C LYS A 6 -20.57 15.33 23.22
N PRO A 7 -19.63 15.57 22.29
CA PRO A 7 -18.64 16.63 22.43
C PRO A 7 -19.32 18.00 22.33
N GLU A 8 -18.77 19.02 22.99
CA GLU A 8 -19.37 20.36 23.05
C GLU A 8 -18.77 21.33 22.01
N TYR A 9 -17.58 21.01 21.50
CA TYR A 9 -16.89 21.78 20.47
C TYR A 9 -16.12 20.86 19.52
N LYS A 10 -15.79 21.39 18.34
CA LYS A 10 -14.97 20.73 17.33
C LYS A 10 -13.66 21.48 17.17
N VAL A 11 -12.58 20.73 16.95
CA VAL A 11 -11.26 21.25 16.61
C VAL A 11 -10.96 20.88 15.17
N LYS A 12 -10.34 21.78 14.42
CA LYS A 12 -9.87 21.54 13.06
C LYS A 12 -8.48 22.14 12.90
N VAL A 13 -7.55 21.35 12.39
CA VAL A 13 -6.25 21.82 11.90
C VAL A 13 -6.33 21.90 10.38
N THR A 14 -5.73 22.94 9.79
CA THR A 14 -5.67 23.15 8.33
C THR A 14 -4.30 23.63 7.90
N THR A 15 -3.93 23.33 6.66
CA THR A 15 -2.75 23.86 5.98
C THR A 15 -3.21 24.62 4.72
N PRO A 16 -2.53 25.71 4.29
CA PRO A 16 -2.85 26.41 3.06
C PRO A 16 -2.69 25.57 1.78
N SER A 17 -1.78 24.59 1.81
CA SER A 17 -1.45 23.74 0.66
C SER A 17 -1.09 22.34 1.15
N ALA A 18 -1.43 21.33 0.35
CA ALA A 18 -1.01 19.95 0.56
C ALA A 18 0.49 19.75 0.28
N TYR A 19 1.09 20.59 -0.57
CA TYR A 19 2.50 20.52 -0.96
C TYR A 19 3.21 21.85 -0.74
N VAL A 20 4.42 21.81 -0.17
CA VAL A 20 5.25 22.99 0.10
C VAL A 20 6.67 22.70 -0.37
N ILE A 21 7.23 23.57 -1.22
CA ILE A 21 8.60 23.38 -1.73
C ILE A 21 9.61 23.53 -0.59
N ALA A 22 10.64 22.68 -0.59
CA ALA A 22 11.77 22.76 0.33
C ALA A 22 12.35 24.19 0.39
N GLY A 23 12.60 24.67 1.62
CA GLY A 23 13.02 26.03 1.89
C GLY A 23 11.91 27.08 2.03
N GLN A 24 10.67 26.76 1.67
CA GLN A 24 9.55 27.68 1.86
C GLN A 24 8.99 27.61 3.29
N LYS A 25 8.34 28.71 3.69
CA LYS A 25 7.59 28.80 4.94
C LYS A 25 6.12 28.54 4.69
N THR A 26 5.49 27.79 5.57
CA THR A 26 4.06 27.57 5.63
C THR A 26 3.59 27.66 7.09
N LYS A 27 2.31 27.41 7.33
CA LYS A 27 1.74 27.37 8.66
C LYS A 27 0.64 26.34 8.78
N PHE A 28 0.46 25.80 9.97
CA PHE A 28 -0.77 25.14 10.36
C PHE A 28 -1.68 26.13 11.08
N THR A 29 -2.97 26.13 10.74
CA THR A 29 -3.99 26.89 11.46
C THR A 29 -4.86 25.93 12.25
N VAL A 30 -4.70 25.94 13.57
CA VAL A 30 -5.58 25.26 14.52
C VAL A 30 -6.76 26.17 14.81
N SER A 31 -7.97 25.63 14.75
CA SER A 31 -9.21 26.36 15.04
C SER A 31 -10.16 25.52 15.87
N ALA A 32 -10.85 26.15 16.83
CA ALA A 32 -11.86 25.47 17.64
C ALA A 32 -13.14 26.30 17.74
N ASN A 33 -14.28 25.64 17.49
CA ASN A 33 -15.60 26.26 17.56
C ASN A 33 -16.57 25.33 18.30
N TYR A 34 -17.39 25.89 19.17
CA TYR A 34 -18.53 25.17 19.73
C TYR A 34 -19.48 24.74 18.61
N PHE A 35 -20.23 23.64 18.81
CA PHE A 35 -21.18 23.18 17.79
C PHE A 35 -22.29 24.20 17.47
N PHE A 36 -22.57 25.13 18.39
CA PHE A 36 -23.49 26.25 18.17
C PHE A 36 -22.85 27.46 17.45
N GLY A 37 -21.59 27.34 17.00
CA GLY A 37 -20.94 28.26 16.07
C GLY A 37 -20.07 29.36 16.70
N SER A 38 -20.00 29.48 18.03
CA SER A 38 -19.10 30.45 18.69
C SER A 38 -17.66 29.93 18.78
N PRO A 39 -16.65 30.80 18.66
CA PRO A 39 -15.25 30.40 18.81
C PRO A 39 -14.94 30.00 20.25
N VAL A 40 -14.10 28.99 20.41
CA VAL A 40 -13.52 28.63 21.71
C VAL A 40 -12.31 29.53 21.93
N THR A 41 -12.44 30.56 22.77
CA THR A 41 -11.36 31.52 23.02
C THR A 41 -10.51 31.11 24.22
N HIS A 42 -9.22 31.45 24.19
CA HIS A 42 -8.27 31.25 25.30
C HIS A 42 -8.09 29.79 25.78
N ALA A 43 -8.59 28.81 25.03
CA ALA A 43 -8.33 27.40 25.29
C ALA A 43 -6.83 27.11 25.13
N THR A 44 -6.33 26.21 25.97
CA THR A 44 -4.93 25.77 25.92
C THR A 44 -4.78 24.78 24.77
N VAL A 45 -3.77 25.00 23.93
CA VAL A 45 -3.41 24.12 22.83
C VAL A 45 -2.05 23.53 23.11
N LYS A 46 -1.95 22.22 23.19
CA LYS A 46 -0.67 21.50 23.08
C LYS A 46 -0.54 21.02 21.66
N TYR A 47 0.61 21.21 21.03
CA TYR A 47 0.83 20.70 19.69
C TYR A 47 2.19 20.03 19.55
N TYR A 48 2.21 19.04 18.68
CA TYR A 48 3.39 18.28 18.29
C TYR A 48 3.45 18.25 16.77
N VAL A 49 4.64 18.48 16.21
CA VAL A 49 4.88 18.40 14.77
C VAL A 49 5.88 17.29 14.54
N TYR A 50 5.41 16.28 13.81
CA TYR A 50 6.20 15.13 13.40
C TYR A 50 6.60 15.26 11.94
N ARG A 51 7.80 14.77 11.64
CA ARG A 51 8.33 14.61 10.30
C ARG A 51 8.58 13.15 10.03
N SER A 52 8.07 12.65 8.92
CA SER A 52 8.32 11.28 8.45
C SER A 52 8.62 11.26 6.96
N ARG A 53 9.24 10.17 6.47
CA ARG A 53 9.47 10.01 5.03
C ARG A 53 8.14 9.90 4.31
N TYR A 54 7.99 10.68 3.24
CA TYR A 54 6.79 10.63 2.41
C TYR A 54 6.98 9.63 1.27
N TYR A 55 6.13 8.62 1.24
CA TYR A 55 6.00 7.70 0.11
C TYR A 55 4.86 8.18 -0.78
N GLY A 56 5.20 8.79 -1.91
CA GLY A 56 4.22 9.39 -2.79
C GLY A 56 3.34 8.36 -3.49
N TRP A 57 2.10 8.74 -3.82
CA TRP A 57 1.17 7.91 -4.60
C TRP A 57 1.79 7.42 -5.93
N TRP A 58 2.72 8.18 -6.50
CA TRP A 58 3.47 7.79 -7.69
C TRP A 58 4.52 6.70 -7.46
N GLN A 59 5.05 6.55 -6.25
CA GLN A 59 5.92 5.42 -5.90
C GLN A 59 5.08 4.14 -5.86
N SER A 60 3.77 4.27 -5.61
CA SER A 60 2.80 3.18 -5.76
C SER A 60 2.38 2.89 -7.21
N GLU A 61 2.62 3.79 -8.19
CA GLU A 61 2.56 3.40 -9.61
C GLU A 61 3.72 2.43 -9.96
N GLY A 62 4.78 2.45 -9.15
CA GLY A 62 5.79 1.41 -8.99
C GLY A 62 5.28 0.11 -8.35
N GLY A 63 3.99 0.02 -8.05
CA GLY A 63 3.18 -1.18 -7.83
C GLY A 63 3.76 -2.14 -6.79
N ASP A 64 4.02 -1.66 -5.59
CA ASP A 64 3.66 -2.48 -4.43
C ASP A 64 2.22 -2.91 -4.68
N ALA A 65 1.94 -4.21 -4.55
CA ALA A 65 0.63 -4.79 -4.83
C ALA A 65 -0.43 -4.16 -3.90
N GLN A 66 -0.86 -2.94 -4.22
CA GLN A 66 -2.14 -2.43 -3.79
C GLN A 66 -3.13 -3.43 -4.35
N ASP A 67 -3.84 -4.05 -3.42
CA ASP A 67 -5.00 -4.90 -3.62
C ASP A 67 -5.68 -4.57 -4.96
N GLU A 68 -5.94 -5.61 -5.76
CA GLU A 68 -6.55 -5.51 -7.10
C GLU A 68 -7.77 -4.57 -7.15
N PHE A 69 -8.45 -4.40 -6.01
CA PHE A 69 -9.67 -3.62 -5.88
C PHE A 69 -9.48 -2.20 -5.32
N GLY A 70 -8.24 -1.78 -5.06
CA GLY A 70 -7.87 -0.49 -4.46
C GLY A 70 -8.23 -0.43 -2.96
N THR A 71 -7.78 0.59 -2.24
CA THR A 71 -8.36 0.94 -0.93
C THR A 71 -9.78 1.47 -1.14
N ASP A 72 -10.72 1.05 -0.29
CA ASP A 72 -12.11 1.51 -0.34
C ASP A 72 -12.16 3.06 -0.35
N PRO A 73 -12.74 3.70 -1.38
CA PRO A 73 -12.83 5.17 -1.44
C PRO A 73 -13.77 5.78 -0.38
N THR A 74 -14.51 4.94 0.36
CA THR A 74 -15.32 5.35 1.52
C THR A 74 -14.62 5.13 2.86
N ALA A 75 -13.44 4.51 2.87
CA ALA A 75 -12.55 4.65 4.01
C ALA A 75 -12.17 6.13 4.08
N GLU A 76 -12.70 6.85 5.07
CA GLU A 76 -12.19 8.17 5.41
C GLU A 76 -10.66 8.08 5.40
N GLU A 77 -9.99 9.08 4.81
CA GLU A 77 -8.53 9.29 4.87
C GLU A 77 -7.98 9.40 6.33
N GLY A 78 -8.71 8.95 7.34
CA GLY A 78 -8.39 8.98 8.75
C GLY A 78 -8.70 7.71 9.56
N SER A 79 -9.22 6.60 8.99
CA SER A 79 -9.40 5.37 9.78
C SER A 79 -9.23 4.10 8.96
N GLY A 80 -8.04 3.50 9.02
CA GLY A 80 -7.80 2.19 8.40
C GLY A 80 -6.38 1.93 7.91
N GLY A 81 -5.54 2.97 7.86
CA GLY A 81 -4.13 2.74 8.07
C GLY A 81 -3.95 2.38 9.53
N GLU A 82 -3.71 1.12 9.85
CA GLU A 82 -2.70 0.87 10.87
C GLU A 82 -1.46 1.60 10.34
N ASP A 83 -1.32 2.87 10.72
CA ASP A 83 -0.04 3.56 10.77
C ASP A 83 0.77 2.61 11.65
N TYR A 84 1.44 1.65 11.02
CA TYR A 84 2.62 1.04 11.58
C TYR A 84 3.42 2.24 12.03
N GLY A 85 3.42 2.48 13.35
CA GLY A 85 4.26 3.48 13.98
C GLY A 85 5.68 3.12 13.59
N GLY A 86 6.09 3.66 12.45
CA GLY A 86 7.40 3.47 11.92
C GLY A 86 8.31 4.05 12.96
N TYR A 87 9.30 3.28 13.38
CA TYR A 87 10.51 3.83 13.96
C TYR A 87 11.07 4.86 12.94
N GLY A 88 10.59 6.11 12.97
CA GLY A 88 10.82 7.06 11.87
C GLY A 88 10.12 8.42 11.98
N ASP A 89 9.14 8.59 12.87
CA ASP A 89 8.55 9.90 13.15
C ASP A 89 9.50 10.73 14.03
N GLU A 90 10.18 11.69 13.41
CA GLU A 90 11.02 12.65 14.10
C GLU A 90 10.16 13.82 14.58
N MET A 91 10.12 14.05 15.89
CA MET A 91 9.49 15.25 16.42
C MET A 91 10.36 16.48 16.09
N VAL A 92 9.87 17.36 15.23
CA VAL A 92 10.60 18.54 14.74
C VAL A 92 10.18 19.82 15.45
N ALA A 93 9.00 19.85 16.09
CA ALA A 93 8.56 20.94 16.95
C ALA A 93 7.52 20.47 17.97
N GLU A 94 7.50 21.11 19.13
CA GLU A 94 6.43 20.99 20.12
C GLU A 94 6.18 22.34 20.78
N GLY A 95 4.98 22.54 21.34
CA GLY A 95 4.72 23.73 22.13
C GLY A 95 3.35 23.79 22.79
N ASP A 96 3.26 24.69 23.77
CA ASP A 96 2.03 25.08 24.44
C ASP A 96 1.64 26.50 24.01
N ALA A 97 0.39 26.69 23.59
CA ALA A 97 -0.14 27.98 23.17
C ALA A 97 -1.60 28.16 23.61
N LYS A 98 -2.18 29.32 23.31
CA LYS A 98 -3.60 29.59 23.54
C LYS A 98 -4.28 30.07 22.28
N LEU A 99 -5.56 29.69 22.11
CA LEU A 99 -6.38 30.23 21.03
C LEU A 99 -6.65 31.72 21.25
N ASN A 100 -6.62 32.49 20.16
CA ASN A 100 -6.96 33.91 20.16
C ASN A 100 -8.48 34.16 20.32
N GLU A 101 -8.90 35.42 20.24
CA GLU A 101 -10.31 35.82 20.35
C GLU A 101 -11.19 35.26 19.23
N GLN A 102 -10.60 34.84 18.11
CA GLN A 102 -11.28 34.20 17.00
C GLN A 102 -11.25 32.66 17.10
N GLY A 103 -10.74 32.11 18.21
CA GLY A 103 -10.63 30.67 18.42
C GLY A 103 -9.58 30.00 17.52
N LYS A 104 -8.52 30.72 17.16
CA LYS A 104 -7.47 30.27 16.24
C LYS A 104 -6.06 30.36 16.85
N LEU A 105 -5.17 29.51 16.34
CA LEU A 105 -3.74 29.53 16.56
C LEU A 105 -3.05 29.20 15.24
N ASP A 106 -2.09 30.03 14.85
CA ASP A 106 -1.21 29.75 13.71
C ASP A 106 0.14 29.23 14.24
N VAL A 107 0.59 28.09 13.70
CA VAL A 107 1.89 27.47 13.99
C VAL A 107 2.72 27.52 12.72
N ASP A 108 3.71 28.41 12.69
CA ASP A 108 4.60 28.59 11.54
C ASP A 108 5.63 27.46 11.43
N ILE A 109 5.80 26.93 10.22
CA ILE A 109 6.75 25.85 9.92
C ILE A 109 7.59 26.25 8.70
N THR A 110 8.89 26.04 8.81
CA THR A 110 9.82 26.19 7.68
C THR A 110 10.23 24.81 7.20
N VAL A 111 9.96 24.49 5.94
CA VAL A 111 10.44 23.24 5.35
C VAL A 111 11.95 23.40 5.13
N PRO A 112 12.81 22.54 5.68
CA PRO A 112 14.25 22.60 5.46
C PRO A 112 14.59 22.56 3.96
N GLN A 113 15.72 23.16 3.60
CA GLN A 113 16.28 22.96 2.27
C GLN A 113 16.64 21.49 2.10
N ALA A 114 16.34 20.93 0.93
CA ALA A 114 16.67 19.54 0.63
C ALA A 114 18.18 19.40 0.42
N ASP A 115 18.80 18.37 1.01
CA ASP A 115 20.14 17.98 0.62
C ASP A 115 20.09 17.46 -0.84
N PRO A 116 20.98 17.88 -1.75
CA PRO A 116 21.05 17.31 -3.09
C PRO A 116 21.19 15.78 -3.13
N LYS A 117 21.66 15.16 -2.04
CA LYS A 117 21.76 13.71 -1.88
C LYS A 117 20.46 13.05 -1.40
N ASP A 118 19.51 13.82 -0.88
CA ASP A 118 18.24 13.27 -0.44
C ASP A 118 17.38 12.88 -1.64
N THR A 119 17.00 11.61 -1.69
CA THR A 119 16.09 11.04 -2.69
C THR A 119 14.63 11.04 -2.23
N TRP A 120 14.35 11.50 -1.01
CA TRP A 120 13.05 11.41 -0.35
C TRP A 120 12.43 12.78 -0.12
N ASP A 121 11.10 12.82 -0.19
CA ASP A 121 10.30 13.93 0.31
C ASP A 121 9.83 13.62 1.74
N TYR A 122 9.30 14.60 2.47
CA TYR A 122 8.92 14.43 3.88
C TYR A 122 7.48 14.88 4.15
N SER A 123 6.75 14.10 4.93
CA SER A 123 5.43 14.47 5.45
C SER A 123 5.61 15.19 6.78
N TYR A 124 4.89 16.31 6.96
CA TYR A 124 4.83 17.05 8.21
C TYR A 124 3.42 16.93 8.75
N ARG A 125 3.26 16.31 9.91
CA ARG A 125 1.97 16.16 10.60
C ARG A 125 1.95 17.00 11.86
N LEU A 126 0.99 17.89 11.99
CA LEU A 126 0.69 18.56 13.26
C LEU A 126 -0.45 17.85 13.96
N GLU A 127 -0.23 17.48 15.21
CA GLU A 127 -1.25 16.99 16.15
C GLU A 127 -1.49 18.07 17.19
N ALA A 128 -2.74 18.51 17.35
CA ALA A 128 -3.14 19.52 18.33
C ALA A 128 -4.15 18.94 19.31
N GLU A 129 -3.90 19.13 20.60
CA GLU A 129 -4.83 18.88 21.69
C GLU A 129 -5.34 20.21 22.24
N VAL A 130 -6.63 20.49 22.08
CA VAL A 130 -7.25 21.73 22.56
C VAL A 130 -8.08 21.44 23.81
N THR A 131 -7.68 22.03 24.93
CA THR A 131 -8.35 21.91 26.22
C THR A 131 -9.15 23.17 26.55
N ASP A 132 -10.46 23.01 26.70
CA ASP A 132 -11.37 24.12 27.02
C ASP A 132 -11.43 24.46 28.53
N ALA A 133 -12.23 25.46 28.89
CA ALA A 133 -12.42 25.87 30.29
C ALA A 133 -13.12 24.81 31.15
N ALA A 134 -13.87 23.88 30.54
CA ALA A 134 -14.51 22.75 31.20
C ALA A 134 -13.55 21.55 31.37
N ARG A 135 -12.26 21.71 31.03
CA ARG A 135 -11.22 20.67 31.06
C ARG A 135 -11.54 19.46 30.19
N ARG A 136 -12.25 19.68 29.10
CA ARG A 136 -12.40 18.68 28.04
C ARG A 136 -11.30 18.89 27.03
N THR A 137 -10.83 17.80 26.46
CA THR A 137 -9.78 17.81 25.44
C THR A 137 -10.35 17.23 24.16
N MET A 138 -10.13 17.94 23.07
CA MET A 138 -10.42 17.47 21.72
C MET A 138 -9.13 17.54 20.92
N SER A 139 -8.80 16.46 20.21
CA SER A 139 -7.65 16.40 19.33
C SER A 139 -8.07 16.63 17.88
N ALA A 140 -7.14 17.16 17.09
CA ALA A 140 -7.25 17.18 15.63
C ALA A 140 -5.84 17.19 15.04
N SER A 141 -5.71 16.68 13.83
CA SER A 141 -4.46 16.68 13.09
C SER A 141 -4.65 17.17 11.67
N ALA A 142 -3.56 17.59 11.06
CA ALA A 142 -3.46 17.82 9.62
C ALA A 142 -2.02 17.61 9.18
N SER A 143 -1.83 17.32 7.90
CA SER A 143 -0.51 17.14 7.31
C SER A 143 -0.34 17.94 6.02
N PHE A 144 0.91 18.17 5.66
CA PHE A 144 1.32 18.58 4.31
C PHE A 144 2.65 17.89 3.97
N THR A 145 2.96 17.80 2.69
CA THR A 145 4.22 17.21 2.21
C THR A 145 5.20 18.31 1.81
N GLY A 146 6.37 18.30 2.44
CA GLY A 146 7.54 19.06 2.03
C GLY A 146 8.22 18.37 0.84
N VAL A 147 8.28 19.05 -0.30
CA VAL A 147 8.70 18.46 -1.57
C VAL A 147 9.96 19.13 -2.12
N ARG A 148 10.84 18.33 -2.74
CA ARG A 148 12.08 18.83 -3.39
C ARG A 148 11.82 19.58 -4.70
N SER A 149 10.69 19.28 -5.35
CA SER A 149 10.27 19.84 -6.64
C SER A 149 8.75 19.83 -6.75
N ASN A 150 8.18 20.64 -7.64
CA ASN A 150 6.78 20.51 -8.02
C ASN A 150 6.59 19.43 -9.08
N THR A 151 7.58 19.27 -9.96
CA THR A 151 7.55 18.27 -11.05
C THR A 151 8.28 17.00 -10.64
N VAL A 152 7.68 15.84 -10.89
CA VAL A 152 8.32 14.54 -10.67
C VAL A 152 8.16 13.70 -11.94
N ALA A 153 9.20 12.95 -12.27
CA ALA A 153 9.19 12.02 -13.39
C ALA A 153 9.48 10.59 -12.93
N TYR A 154 8.96 9.62 -13.67
CA TYR A 154 9.14 8.19 -13.45
C TYR A 154 9.45 7.50 -14.76
N ALA A 155 10.31 6.48 -14.68
CA ALA A 155 10.68 5.66 -15.80
C ALA A 155 10.59 4.18 -15.40
N TYR A 156 9.66 3.46 -16.01
CA TYR A 156 9.44 2.04 -15.76
C TYR A 156 9.67 1.23 -17.03
N PRO A 157 10.34 0.08 -16.93
CA PRO A 157 10.41 -0.84 -18.06
C PRO A 157 9.06 -1.56 -18.22
N ASP A 158 8.70 -1.92 -19.46
CA ASP A 158 7.45 -2.66 -19.73
C ASP A 158 7.42 -4.06 -19.07
N ARG A 159 8.61 -4.60 -18.75
CA ARG A 159 8.86 -5.85 -18.01
C ARG A 159 10.03 -5.66 -17.06
N TYR A 160 10.13 -6.44 -16.00
CA TYR A 160 11.22 -6.42 -15.02
C TYR A 160 12.36 -7.37 -15.33
N VAL A 161 12.13 -8.41 -16.15
CA VAL A 161 13.14 -9.44 -16.43
C VAL A 161 13.49 -9.44 -17.92
N TYR A 162 14.79 -9.40 -18.22
CA TYR A 162 15.35 -9.44 -19.57
C TYR A 162 16.56 -10.37 -19.66
N TYR A 163 16.92 -10.74 -20.89
CA TYR A 163 18.25 -11.27 -21.17
C TYR A 163 19.22 -10.16 -21.60
N GLN A 164 20.50 -10.37 -21.32
CA GLN A 164 21.56 -9.55 -21.93
C GLN A 164 21.44 -9.58 -23.47
N GLY A 165 21.49 -8.41 -24.08
CA GLY A 165 21.30 -8.19 -25.51
C GLY A 165 19.85 -7.91 -25.92
N ASP A 166 18.88 -8.05 -25.00
CA ASP A 166 17.50 -7.64 -25.26
C ASP A 166 17.40 -6.10 -25.32
N THR A 167 16.27 -5.61 -25.86
CA THR A 167 15.90 -4.20 -25.81
C THR A 167 14.74 -4.02 -24.84
N ALA A 168 14.95 -3.24 -23.78
CA ALA A 168 13.95 -2.89 -22.80
C ALA A 168 13.28 -1.58 -23.21
N LYS A 169 11.96 -1.61 -23.43
CA LYS A 169 11.18 -0.40 -23.65
C LYS A 169 10.88 0.25 -22.31
N ILE A 170 11.29 1.50 -22.16
CA ILE A 170 11.12 2.28 -20.93
C ILE A 170 10.07 3.35 -21.17
N SER A 171 8.99 3.27 -20.40
CA SER A 171 7.91 4.24 -20.40
C SER A 171 8.20 5.33 -19.38
N VAL A 172 8.20 6.59 -19.83
CA VAL A 172 8.47 7.77 -19.00
C VAL A 172 7.18 8.55 -18.78
N LYS A 173 6.89 8.91 -17.54
CA LYS A 173 5.79 9.81 -17.18
C LYS A 173 6.29 10.96 -16.33
N ALA A 174 5.80 12.17 -16.58
CA ALA A 174 6.09 13.36 -15.79
C ALA A 174 4.79 14.04 -15.37
N ASN A 175 4.62 14.23 -14.07
CA ASN A 175 3.45 14.84 -13.47
C ASN A 175 3.87 15.90 -12.45
N ASP A 176 2.95 16.79 -12.10
CA ASP A 176 3.09 17.59 -10.90
C ASP A 176 2.64 16.80 -9.65
N ARG A 177 2.82 17.38 -8.46
CA ARG A 177 2.44 16.72 -7.19
C ARG A 177 0.94 16.45 -7.04
N GLU A 178 0.10 17.14 -7.82
CA GLU A 178 -1.35 16.96 -7.86
C GLU A 178 -1.78 15.92 -8.92
N GLY A 179 -0.82 15.30 -9.61
CA GLY A 179 -1.06 14.25 -10.60
C GLY A 179 -1.43 14.77 -11.99
N ARG A 180 -1.30 16.08 -12.23
CA ARG A 180 -1.53 16.65 -13.56
C ARG A 180 -0.31 16.41 -14.44
N PRO A 181 -0.51 16.08 -15.72
CA PRO A 181 0.59 15.84 -16.64
C PRO A 181 1.43 17.09 -16.89
N VAL A 182 2.76 16.92 -16.96
CA VAL A 182 3.72 18.00 -17.20
C VAL A 182 4.59 17.69 -18.43
N GLN A 183 4.58 18.60 -19.39
CA GLN A 183 5.49 18.58 -20.53
C GLN A 183 6.87 19.11 -20.10
N THR A 184 7.88 18.24 -20.07
CA THR A 184 9.24 18.60 -19.63
C THR A 184 10.30 17.67 -20.24
N ARG A 185 11.57 18.07 -20.15
CA ARG A 185 12.74 17.28 -20.51
C ARG A 185 13.15 16.44 -19.29
N VAL A 186 13.15 15.12 -19.44
CA VAL A 186 13.57 14.17 -18.40
C VAL A 186 14.88 13.51 -18.83
N ARG A 187 15.91 13.54 -17.98
CA ARG A 187 17.11 12.71 -18.14
C ARG A 187 16.88 11.37 -17.46
N VAL A 188 17.00 10.28 -18.19
CA VAL A 188 16.90 8.91 -17.68
C VAL A 188 18.30 8.32 -17.64
N THR A 189 18.72 7.82 -16.49
CA THR A 189 20.04 7.26 -16.26
C THR A 189 19.91 5.86 -15.70
N PHE A 190 20.68 4.92 -16.26
CA PHE A 190 20.71 3.51 -15.88
C PHE A 190 21.94 3.25 -15.03
N PHE A 191 21.76 2.65 -13.86
CA PHE A 191 22.83 2.33 -12.92
C PHE A 191 22.87 0.83 -12.67
N GLU A 192 24.04 0.22 -12.80
CA GLU A 192 24.26 -1.11 -12.24
C GLU A 192 24.39 -0.98 -10.72
N ARG A 193 23.55 -1.70 -9.98
CA ARG A 193 23.58 -1.75 -8.52
C ARG A 193 24.24 -3.06 -8.07
N ARG A 194 25.24 -2.95 -7.20
CA ARG A 194 25.90 -4.09 -6.57
C ARG A 194 25.99 -3.88 -5.07
N TRP A 195 25.60 -4.88 -4.31
CA TRP A 195 25.80 -4.89 -2.87
C TRP A 195 27.16 -5.52 -2.55
N GLN A 196 28.00 -4.79 -1.84
CA GLN A 196 29.30 -5.30 -1.39
C GLN A 196 29.26 -5.55 0.11
N LYS A 197 29.51 -6.80 0.51
CA LYS A 197 29.69 -7.17 1.92
C LYS A 197 30.92 -6.46 2.49
N VAL A 198 30.70 -5.70 3.55
CA VAL A 198 31.73 -5.06 4.36
C VAL A 198 31.61 -5.57 5.80
N VAL A 199 32.69 -5.50 6.57
CA VAL A 199 32.65 -5.86 7.99
C VAL A 199 32.74 -4.57 8.78
N LYS A 200 31.69 -4.23 9.52
CA LYS A 200 31.69 -3.08 10.43
C LYS A 200 32.02 -3.55 11.84
N LYS A 201 32.62 -2.64 12.59
CA LYS A 201 33.05 -2.87 13.98
C LYS A 201 32.32 -1.88 14.89
N THR A 202 31.67 -2.38 15.93
CA THR A 202 31.09 -1.52 16.97
C THR A 202 32.18 -0.86 17.81
N GLU A 203 31.82 0.16 18.59
CA GLU A 203 32.76 0.82 19.51
C GLU A 203 33.39 -0.17 20.52
N ASP A 204 32.64 -1.21 20.93
CA ASP A 204 33.10 -2.29 21.80
C ASP A 204 33.96 -3.35 21.08
N GLY A 205 34.21 -3.18 19.78
CA GLY A 205 35.06 -4.04 18.99
C GLY A 205 34.38 -5.30 18.42
N TYR A 206 33.05 -5.40 18.46
CA TYR A 206 32.30 -6.49 17.85
C TYR A 206 32.19 -6.29 16.33
N GLU A 207 32.61 -7.29 15.56
CA GLU A 207 32.54 -7.27 14.10
C GLU A 207 31.22 -7.91 13.62
N TYR A 208 30.49 -7.19 12.78
CA TYR A 208 29.27 -7.67 12.14
C TYR A 208 29.32 -7.38 10.63
N PRO A 209 28.76 -8.28 9.79
CA PRO A 209 28.64 -8.01 8.37
C PRO A 209 27.64 -6.88 8.15
N ASP A 210 28.01 -5.94 7.29
CA ASP A 210 27.14 -4.91 6.74
C ASP A 210 27.30 -4.90 5.21
N TYR A 211 26.48 -4.15 4.50
CA TYR A 211 26.50 -4.10 3.05
C TYR A 211 26.48 -2.67 2.55
N GLU A 212 27.41 -2.36 1.66
CA GLU A 212 27.49 -1.06 1.01
C GLU A 212 27.00 -1.19 -0.43
N VAL A 213 26.04 -0.34 -0.81
CA VAL A 213 25.58 -0.20 -2.18
C VAL A 213 26.65 0.49 -3.01
N LYS A 214 27.06 -0.16 -4.10
CA LYS A 214 27.88 0.44 -5.15
C LYS A 214 27.07 0.56 -6.42
N GLU A 215 26.98 1.79 -6.91
CA GLU A 215 26.32 2.10 -8.17
C GLU A 215 27.35 2.48 -9.22
N ARG A 216 27.15 1.99 -10.45
CA ARG A 216 27.93 2.38 -11.62
C ARG A 216 26.98 2.84 -12.72
N GLU A 217 27.11 4.09 -13.15
CA GLU A 217 26.36 4.57 -14.31
C GLU A 217 26.74 3.75 -15.56
N LEU A 218 25.74 3.18 -16.21
CA LEU A 218 25.88 2.41 -17.45
C LEU A 218 25.69 3.32 -18.67
N SER A 219 24.61 4.09 -18.68
CA SER A 219 24.27 5.01 -19.76
C SER A 219 23.20 6.01 -19.32
N SER A 220 23.01 7.06 -20.09
CA SER A 220 21.92 8.02 -19.91
C SER A 220 21.36 8.52 -21.24
N ALA A 221 20.08 8.86 -21.23
CA ALA A 221 19.35 9.41 -22.35
C ALA A 221 18.45 10.57 -21.89
N SER A 222 18.00 11.41 -22.82
CA SER A 222 17.03 12.46 -22.52
C SER A 222 15.78 12.27 -23.35
N VAL A 223 14.63 12.38 -22.68
CA VAL A 223 13.29 12.18 -23.24
C VAL A 223 12.49 13.47 -23.03
N ASP A 224 11.87 13.96 -24.09
CA ASP A 224 10.88 15.05 -24.01
C ASP A 224 9.50 14.43 -23.85
N THR A 225 8.78 14.79 -22.79
CA THR A 225 7.40 14.32 -22.61
C THR A 225 6.43 15.14 -23.47
N ASN A 226 5.29 14.53 -23.84
CA ASN A 226 4.22 15.19 -24.58
C ASN A 226 3.30 16.01 -23.63
N GLN A 227 2.18 16.53 -24.15
CA GLN A 227 1.21 17.30 -23.34
C GLN A 227 0.49 16.46 -22.27
N GLN A 228 0.47 15.14 -22.43
CA GLN A 228 -0.02 14.16 -21.46
C GLN A 228 1.08 13.74 -20.47
N GLY A 229 2.26 14.37 -20.51
CA GLY A 229 3.37 14.03 -19.62
C GLY A 229 4.04 12.71 -19.97
N GLU A 230 3.78 12.13 -21.14
CA GLU A 230 4.26 10.80 -21.53
C GLU A 230 5.45 10.89 -22.49
N GLY A 231 6.40 9.96 -22.34
CA GLY A 231 7.52 9.74 -23.24
C GLY A 231 7.95 8.28 -23.23
N SER A 232 8.84 7.88 -24.13
CA SER A 232 9.42 6.54 -24.11
C SER A 232 10.81 6.53 -24.72
N LEU A 233 11.61 5.54 -24.32
CA LEU A 233 12.91 5.26 -24.94
C LEU A 233 13.17 3.75 -24.97
N ASP A 234 13.97 3.32 -25.95
CA ASP A 234 14.45 1.95 -26.03
C ASP A 234 15.85 1.86 -25.41
N TYR A 235 15.99 1.03 -24.37
CA TYR A 235 17.25 0.77 -23.70
C TYR A 235 17.84 -0.56 -24.17
N ALA A 236 19.02 -0.51 -24.79
CA ALA A 236 19.77 -1.72 -25.15
C ALA A 236 20.46 -2.28 -23.90
N VAL A 237 20.08 -3.50 -23.50
CA VAL A 237 20.59 -4.13 -22.28
C VAL A 237 21.98 -4.72 -22.55
N THR A 238 23.04 -4.04 -22.10
CA THR A 238 24.42 -4.44 -22.40
C THR A 238 25.09 -5.31 -21.33
N THR A 239 24.57 -5.30 -20.10
CA THR A 239 25.18 -5.95 -18.93
C THR A 239 24.11 -6.76 -18.20
N ASP A 240 24.49 -7.92 -17.69
CA ASP A 240 23.75 -8.69 -16.69
C ASP A 240 23.73 -7.98 -15.33
N GLY A 241 22.76 -8.28 -14.46
CA GLY A 241 22.66 -7.62 -13.15
C GLY A 241 21.31 -7.03 -12.79
N ASP A 242 21.30 -6.42 -11.61
CA ASP A 242 20.26 -5.50 -11.18
C ASP A 242 20.59 -4.09 -11.70
N ILE A 243 19.73 -3.58 -12.58
CA ILE A 243 19.88 -2.27 -13.21
C ILE A 243 18.76 -1.36 -12.71
N GLU A 244 19.17 -0.30 -12.02
CA GLU A 244 18.29 0.73 -11.48
C GLU A 244 18.11 1.88 -12.47
N ILE A 245 16.89 2.40 -12.55
CA ILE A 245 16.50 3.50 -13.43
C ILE A 245 16.21 4.72 -12.56
N LYS A 246 17.02 5.75 -12.76
CA LYS A 246 16.85 7.06 -12.13
C LYS A 246 16.45 8.09 -13.16
N THR A 247 15.49 8.92 -12.81
CA THR A 247 15.09 10.08 -13.62
C THR A 247 15.55 11.35 -12.95
N THR A 248 15.99 12.31 -13.76
CA THR A 248 16.36 13.66 -13.32
C THR A 248 15.55 14.68 -14.07
N VAL A 249 14.89 15.56 -13.32
CA VAL A 249 14.18 16.74 -13.84
C VAL A 249 14.89 17.98 -13.31
N GLU A 250 15.19 18.94 -14.19
CA GLU A 250 15.71 20.24 -13.77
C GLU A 250 14.54 21.23 -13.59
N GLU A 251 14.40 21.77 -12.38
CA GLU A 251 13.37 22.75 -12.06
C GLU A 251 13.98 23.87 -11.20
N ASN A 252 13.77 25.13 -11.59
CA ASN A 252 14.29 26.31 -10.88
C ASN A 252 15.82 26.30 -10.61
N GLY A 253 16.60 25.68 -11.50
CA GLY A 253 18.05 25.57 -11.36
C GLY A 253 18.53 24.44 -10.43
N HIS A 254 17.61 23.59 -9.96
CA HIS A 254 17.91 22.41 -9.15
C HIS A 254 17.59 21.13 -9.93
N ALA A 255 18.52 20.18 -9.93
CA ALA A 255 18.30 18.85 -10.47
C ALA A 255 17.66 17.95 -9.41
N VAL A 256 16.50 17.39 -9.71
CA VAL A 256 15.76 16.52 -8.79
C VAL A 256 15.83 15.10 -9.31
N VAL A 257 16.47 14.23 -8.53
CA VAL A 257 16.63 12.81 -8.85
C VAL A 257 15.53 12.01 -8.17
N THR A 258 14.89 11.15 -8.95
CA THR A 258 13.90 10.17 -8.50
C THR A 258 14.35 8.79 -8.94
N GLU A 259 14.38 7.85 -8.00
CA GLU A 259 14.61 6.43 -8.29
C GLU A 259 13.25 5.75 -8.44
N THR A 260 13.02 5.10 -9.58
CA THR A 260 11.65 4.82 -10.03
C THR A 260 11.41 3.41 -10.49
N GLY A 261 12.27 2.85 -11.33
CA GLY A 261 12.14 1.47 -11.81
C GLY A 261 13.47 0.73 -11.77
N SER A 262 13.39 -0.60 -11.83
CA SER A 262 14.55 -1.47 -11.95
C SER A 262 14.28 -2.57 -12.98
N LEU A 263 15.34 -3.20 -13.45
CA LEU A 263 15.27 -4.37 -14.32
C LEU A 263 16.35 -5.37 -13.93
N TRP A 264 15.96 -6.63 -13.89
CA TRP A 264 16.79 -7.79 -13.66
C TRP A 264 17.21 -8.37 -15.01
N VAL A 265 18.52 -8.47 -15.21
CA VAL A 265 19.09 -8.99 -16.45
C VAL A 265 19.81 -10.30 -16.17
N ALA A 266 19.27 -11.38 -16.71
CA ALA A 266 19.95 -12.66 -16.73
C ALA A 266 20.89 -12.74 -17.93
N ASP A 267 22.05 -13.37 -17.76
CA ASP A 267 22.80 -13.86 -18.90
C ASP A 267 22.19 -15.18 -19.41
N ARG A 268 22.42 -15.49 -20.69
CA ARG A 268 21.86 -16.72 -21.32
C ARG A 268 22.61 -18.00 -20.92
N ASN A 269 23.82 -17.86 -20.36
CA ASN A 269 24.63 -18.97 -19.88
C ASN A 269 24.24 -19.38 -18.43
N GLY A 270 23.43 -18.56 -17.76
CA GLY A 270 23.01 -18.69 -16.38
C GLY A 270 24.12 -18.38 -15.36
N GLU A 271 25.22 -17.74 -15.71
CA GLU A 271 26.39 -17.59 -14.83
C GLU A 271 26.18 -16.54 -13.73
N TRP A 272 25.39 -15.52 -14.03
CA TRP A 272 25.05 -14.43 -13.15
C TRP A 272 24.03 -14.86 -12.10
N SER A 273 24.29 -14.45 -10.86
CA SER A 273 23.32 -14.41 -9.77
C SER A 273 23.70 -13.27 -8.83
N ASP A 274 22.76 -12.39 -8.51
CA ASP A 274 22.94 -11.47 -7.41
C ASP A 274 22.52 -12.13 -6.10
N VAL A 275 23.48 -12.76 -5.42
CA VAL A 275 23.32 -13.36 -4.08
C VAL A 275 23.92 -12.46 -2.99
N SER A 276 24.04 -11.16 -3.28
CA SER A 276 24.90 -10.26 -2.52
C SER A 276 24.21 -9.54 -1.35
N TYR A 277 22.91 -9.74 -1.12
CA TYR A 277 22.18 -9.11 0.00
C TYR A 277 20.85 -9.85 0.28
N GLU A 278 20.54 -10.08 1.56
CA GLU A 278 19.31 -10.75 2.10
C GLU A 278 18.86 -12.02 1.34
N GLY A 279 19.28 -13.19 1.82
CA GLY A 279 18.99 -14.49 1.17
C GLY A 279 20.23 -15.19 0.60
N GLU A 280 21.44 -14.91 1.12
CA GLU A 280 22.65 -15.69 0.82
C GLU A 280 22.39 -17.17 1.15
N GLY A 281 22.03 -17.97 0.15
CA GLY A 281 21.64 -19.38 0.35
C GLY A 281 20.20 -19.72 0.01
N GLU A 282 19.38 -18.76 -0.42
CA GLU A 282 17.97 -18.98 -0.78
C GLU A 282 17.75 -18.84 -2.29
N ILE A 283 16.64 -19.39 -2.77
CA ILE A 283 16.16 -19.16 -4.14
C ILE A 283 15.41 -17.83 -4.14
N LYS A 284 15.67 -16.97 -5.13
CA LYS A 284 14.90 -15.75 -5.38
C LYS A 284 14.12 -15.91 -6.68
N LEU A 285 12.82 -15.66 -6.62
CA LEU A 285 11.93 -15.72 -7.77
C LEU A 285 11.42 -14.32 -8.09
N VAL A 286 11.59 -13.87 -9.33
CA VAL A 286 11.21 -12.53 -9.77
C VAL A 286 10.36 -12.63 -11.04
N PRO A 287 9.04 -12.38 -10.96
CA PRO A 287 8.17 -12.32 -12.13
C PRO A 287 8.51 -11.11 -13.02
N ASP A 288 8.38 -11.25 -14.34
CA ASP A 288 8.66 -10.17 -15.30
C ASP A 288 7.60 -9.06 -15.31
N LYS A 289 6.42 -9.30 -14.77
CA LYS A 289 5.35 -8.31 -14.57
C LYS A 289 4.74 -8.44 -13.18
N LYS A 290 4.09 -7.38 -12.72
CA LYS A 290 3.35 -7.36 -11.45
C LYS A 290 2.07 -8.18 -11.47
N SER A 291 1.41 -8.22 -12.61
CA SER A 291 0.12 -8.88 -12.79
C SER A 291 -0.01 -9.37 -14.22
N TYR A 292 -0.81 -10.42 -14.39
CA TYR A 292 -1.00 -11.08 -15.67
C TYR A 292 -2.47 -11.24 -15.98
N ARG A 293 -2.79 -11.24 -17.27
CA ARG A 293 -4.10 -11.63 -17.78
C ARG A 293 -4.08 -13.09 -18.20
N PRO A 294 -5.22 -13.80 -18.09
CA PRO A 294 -5.38 -15.11 -18.71
C PRO A 294 -4.99 -15.08 -20.20
N GLY A 295 -4.18 -16.05 -20.63
CA GLY A 295 -3.62 -16.14 -21.97
C GLY A 295 -2.23 -15.52 -22.13
N GLU A 296 -1.77 -14.72 -21.17
CA GLU A 296 -0.35 -14.31 -21.09
C GLU A 296 0.54 -15.46 -20.59
N THR A 297 1.85 -15.29 -20.70
CA THR A 297 2.85 -16.18 -20.06
C THR A 297 3.66 -15.32 -19.10
N ALA A 298 3.74 -15.74 -17.83
CA ALA A 298 4.65 -15.13 -16.88
C ALA A 298 6.06 -15.69 -17.07
N HIS A 299 7.04 -14.82 -17.17
CA HIS A 299 8.46 -15.18 -17.24
C HIS A 299 9.09 -14.93 -15.87
N VAL A 300 9.26 -15.99 -15.09
CA VAL A 300 9.79 -15.87 -13.72
C VAL A 300 11.28 -16.17 -13.71
N LEU A 301 12.09 -15.18 -13.37
CA LEU A 301 13.52 -15.36 -13.13
C LEU A 301 13.75 -16.05 -11.79
N ALA A 302 14.34 -17.24 -11.83
CA ALA A 302 14.84 -17.94 -10.67
C ALA A 302 16.35 -17.71 -10.54
N LEU A 303 16.76 -17.09 -9.42
CA LEU A 303 18.14 -16.99 -8.99
C LEU A 303 18.40 -18.05 -7.92
N LEU A 304 19.40 -18.88 -8.18
CA LEU A 304 19.73 -20.05 -7.37
C LEU A 304 21.00 -19.77 -6.55
N PRO A 305 21.05 -20.23 -5.30
CA PRO A 305 22.22 -20.05 -4.45
C PRO A 305 23.37 -20.99 -4.84
N LYS A 306 23.11 -22.01 -5.66
CA LYS A 306 24.08 -22.98 -6.18
C LYS A 306 23.82 -23.23 -7.67
N GLU A 307 24.88 -23.42 -8.46
CA GLU A 307 24.82 -23.80 -9.88
C GLU A 307 24.32 -25.25 -10.10
N LYS A 308 24.17 -25.72 -11.34
CA LYS A 308 23.92 -27.13 -11.68
C LYS A 308 22.83 -27.80 -10.81
N ALA A 309 21.64 -27.24 -10.84
CA ALA A 309 20.49 -27.71 -10.07
C ALA A 309 19.46 -28.40 -10.97
N HIS A 310 18.82 -29.44 -10.44
CA HIS A 310 17.63 -30.07 -11.02
C HIS A 310 16.42 -29.55 -10.25
N LEU A 311 15.67 -28.64 -10.88
CA LEU A 311 14.55 -27.94 -10.27
C LEU A 311 13.28 -28.76 -10.43
N LEU A 312 12.58 -29.00 -9.33
CA LEU A 312 11.15 -29.32 -9.32
C LEU A 312 10.39 -28.00 -9.31
N VAL A 313 9.56 -27.77 -10.32
CA VAL A 313 8.77 -26.56 -10.45
C VAL A 313 7.30 -26.93 -10.38
N THR A 314 6.56 -26.29 -9.47
CA THR A 314 5.15 -26.58 -9.26
C THR A 314 4.33 -25.31 -9.31
N THR A 315 3.18 -25.39 -9.97
CA THR A 315 2.16 -24.34 -9.91
C THR A 315 1.09 -24.77 -8.91
N GLU A 316 0.82 -23.95 -7.90
CA GLU A 316 0.16 -24.37 -6.66
C GLU A 316 -0.92 -23.38 -6.21
N LEU A 317 -1.96 -23.92 -5.55
CA LEU A 317 -2.98 -23.21 -4.77
C LEU A 317 -3.45 -24.12 -3.61
N ASN A 318 -4.70 -24.60 -3.63
CA ASN A 318 -5.23 -25.56 -2.66
C ASN A 318 -4.66 -26.99 -2.86
N GLY A 319 -3.79 -27.15 -3.85
CA GLY A 319 -3.12 -28.36 -4.25
C GLY A 319 -2.18 -28.06 -5.42
N ILE A 320 -1.49 -29.09 -5.90
CA ILE A 320 -0.58 -28.97 -7.03
C ILE A 320 -1.40 -29.00 -8.32
N LEU A 321 -1.34 -27.92 -9.10
CA LEU A 321 -2.04 -27.76 -10.38
C LEU A 321 -1.20 -28.29 -11.54
N LYS A 322 0.11 -28.05 -11.49
CA LYS A 322 1.07 -28.47 -12.51
C LYS A 322 2.41 -28.82 -11.87
N VAL A 323 3.11 -29.78 -12.46
CA VAL A 323 4.48 -30.17 -12.09
C VAL A 323 5.33 -30.18 -13.35
N ASP A 324 6.48 -29.52 -13.28
CA ASP A 324 7.53 -29.53 -14.28
C ASP A 324 8.88 -29.84 -13.63
N GLN A 325 9.84 -30.29 -14.43
CA GLN A 325 11.24 -30.47 -14.02
C GLN A 325 12.14 -29.73 -14.99
N LEU A 326 13.09 -28.96 -14.47
CA LEU A 326 13.98 -28.12 -15.28
C LEU A 326 15.43 -28.27 -14.82
N ASP A 327 16.34 -28.36 -15.78
CA ASP A 327 17.78 -28.26 -15.51
C ASP A 327 18.21 -26.79 -15.51
N ALA A 328 18.91 -26.39 -14.45
CA ALA A 328 19.58 -25.10 -14.33
C ALA A 328 21.10 -25.33 -14.33
N PRO A 329 21.78 -25.24 -15.49
CA PRO A 329 23.22 -25.46 -15.55
C PRO A 329 24.00 -24.40 -14.76
N GLY A 330 23.51 -23.16 -14.77
CA GLY A 330 24.04 -22.04 -14.01
C GLY A 330 23.23 -21.74 -12.74
N ARG A 331 23.39 -20.52 -12.24
CA ARG A 331 22.73 -19.95 -11.07
C ARG A 331 21.52 -19.08 -11.41
N SER A 332 21.24 -18.81 -12.69
CA SER A 332 20.01 -18.14 -13.11
C SER A 332 19.26 -18.94 -14.18
N ARG A 333 17.93 -18.92 -14.10
CA ARG A 333 17.03 -19.61 -15.03
C ARG A 333 15.70 -18.86 -15.15
N ILE A 334 15.20 -18.64 -16.36
CA ILE A 334 13.82 -18.15 -16.56
C ILE A 334 12.88 -19.35 -16.69
N ILE A 335 11.75 -19.28 -15.99
CA ILE A 335 10.68 -20.27 -15.96
C ILE A 335 9.43 -19.65 -16.57
N ASP A 336 8.91 -20.28 -17.63
CA ASP A 336 7.70 -19.83 -18.31
C ASP A 336 6.46 -20.47 -17.70
N VAL A 337 5.53 -19.65 -17.21
CA VAL A 337 4.26 -20.09 -16.60
C VAL A 337 3.09 -19.56 -17.44
N PRO A 338 2.47 -20.40 -18.30
CA PRO A 338 1.28 -20.01 -19.04
C PRO A 338 0.11 -19.70 -18.09
N ILE A 339 -0.46 -18.50 -18.19
CA ILE A 339 -1.48 -18.02 -17.25
C ILE A 339 -2.87 -18.46 -17.71
N GLU A 340 -3.50 -19.32 -16.91
CA GLU A 340 -4.82 -19.87 -17.19
C GLU A 340 -5.95 -19.06 -16.54
N PRO A 341 -7.17 -19.03 -17.12
CA PRO A 341 -8.31 -18.33 -16.51
C PRO A 341 -8.68 -18.79 -15.09
N ARG A 342 -8.36 -20.04 -14.73
CA ARG A 342 -8.60 -20.59 -13.38
C ARG A 342 -7.62 -20.09 -12.33
N PHE A 343 -6.52 -19.45 -12.73
CA PHE A 343 -5.54 -18.88 -11.82
C PHE A 343 -6.02 -17.57 -11.20
N ALA A 344 -7.11 -16.96 -11.66
CA ALA A 344 -7.64 -15.76 -11.01
C ALA A 344 -8.22 -16.09 -9.61
N PRO A 345 -8.00 -15.23 -8.59
CA PRO A 345 -7.27 -13.95 -8.62
C PRO A 345 -5.73 -14.05 -8.56
N ASP A 346 -5.18 -15.20 -8.18
CA ASP A 346 -3.74 -15.42 -7.99
C ASP A 346 -3.35 -16.92 -8.05
N VAL A 347 -2.09 -17.22 -8.33
CA VAL A 347 -1.53 -18.59 -8.27
C VAL A 347 -0.09 -18.54 -7.77
N PHE A 348 0.40 -19.61 -7.15
CA PHE A 348 1.77 -19.67 -6.67
C PHE A 348 2.65 -20.51 -7.60
N LEU A 349 3.88 -20.05 -7.83
CA LEU A 349 4.94 -20.84 -8.45
C LEU A 349 5.97 -21.20 -7.39
N ALA A 350 6.10 -22.48 -7.08
CA ALA A 350 7.13 -22.99 -6.19
C ALA A 350 8.27 -23.64 -6.98
N VAL A 351 9.50 -23.41 -6.53
CA VAL A 351 10.73 -23.99 -7.08
C VAL A 351 11.48 -24.65 -5.95
N THR A 352 11.74 -25.95 -6.10
CA THR A 352 12.47 -26.75 -5.11
C THR A 352 13.59 -27.53 -5.76
N TYR A 353 14.76 -27.60 -5.12
CA TYR A 353 15.79 -28.57 -5.50
C TYR A 353 16.56 -29.06 -4.27
N VAL A 354 17.22 -30.21 -4.42
CA VAL A 354 18.06 -30.79 -3.37
C VAL A 354 19.50 -30.84 -3.86
N ARG A 355 20.43 -30.32 -3.06
CA ARG A 355 21.86 -30.40 -3.34
C ARG A 355 22.65 -30.57 -2.05
N GLY A 356 23.59 -31.50 -2.04
CA GLY A 356 24.48 -31.70 -0.88
C GLY A 356 23.78 -32.13 0.40
N GLY A 357 22.58 -32.71 0.32
CA GLY A 357 21.78 -33.07 1.50
C GLY A 357 20.94 -31.92 2.07
N GLU A 358 20.90 -30.76 1.40
CA GLU A 358 20.06 -29.62 1.76
C GLU A 358 18.95 -29.44 0.71
N MET A 359 17.75 -29.11 1.17
CA MET A 359 16.64 -28.69 0.30
C MET A 359 16.57 -27.18 0.25
N TYR A 360 16.51 -26.65 -0.96
CA TYR A 360 16.28 -25.25 -1.25
C TYR A 360 14.88 -25.15 -1.82
N THR A 361 14.04 -24.31 -1.25
CA THR A 361 12.66 -24.10 -1.70
C THR A 361 12.30 -22.64 -1.60
N GLN A 362 11.56 -22.15 -2.59
CA GLN A 362 10.96 -20.82 -2.57
C GLN A 362 9.69 -20.84 -3.40
N ASP A 363 8.69 -20.06 -3.00
CA ASP A 363 7.52 -19.78 -3.81
C ASP A 363 7.34 -18.27 -4.08
N VAL A 364 6.61 -17.96 -5.14
CA VAL A 364 6.22 -16.58 -5.46
C VAL A 364 4.78 -16.55 -5.92
N GLU A 365 4.05 -15.54 -5.46
CA GLU A 365 2.71 -15.23 -5.93
C GLU A 365 2.76 -14.62 -7.33
N ILE A 366 1.95 -15.17 -8.22
CA ILE A 366 1.66 -14.63 -9.55
C ILE A 366 0.25 -14.07 -9.47
N ASN A 367 0.16 -12.74 -9.46
CA ASN A 367 -1.12 -12.03 -9.43
C ASN A 367 -1.82 -12.13 -10.79
N VAL A 368 -3.06 -12.64 -10.80
CA VAL A 368 -3.89 -12.83 -12.00
C VAL A 368 -5.26 -12.17 -11.77
N PRO A 369 -5.32 -10.83 -11.85
CA PRO A 369 -6.52 -10.07 -11.52
C PRO A 369 -7.81 -10.59 -12.18
N ALA A 370 -8.85 -10.82 -11.38
CA ALA A 370 -10.20 -11.20 -11.81
C ALA A 370 -11.03 -10.03 -12.41
N ARG A 371 -10.39 -9.11 -13.13
CA ARG A 371 -11.01 -7.87 -13.67
C ARG A 371 -12.27 -8.11 -14.50
N ASP A 372 -12.35 -9.24 -15.20
CA ASP A 372 -13.48 -9.59 -16.06
C ASP A 372 -14.68 -10.18 -15.30
N ARG A 373 -14.59 -10.29 -13.98
CA ARG A 373 -15.63 -10.89 -13.12
C ARG A 373 -16.29 -9.89 -12.18
N VAL A 374 -16.03 -8.61 -12.35
CA VAL A 374 -16.55 -7.52 -11.53
C VAL A 374 -17.43 -6.61 -12.36
N LEU A 375 -18.59 -6.24 -11.81
CA LEU A 375 -19.49 -5.26 -12.42
C LEU A 375 -19.08 -3.83 -12.05
N ASN A 376 -19.13 -2.95 -13.03
CA ASN A 376 -19.02 -1.52 -12.84
C ASN A 376 -20.41 -0.96 -12.53
N LEU A 377 -20.64 -0.59 -11.27
CA LEU A 377 -21.90 -0.01 -10.80
C LEU A 377 -21.79 1.52 -10.73
N GLN A 378 -22.78 2.21 -11.28
CA GLN A 378 -22.93 3.66 -11.18
C GLN A 378 -24.30 4.01 -10.63
N ILE A 379 -24.34 4.80 -9.56
CA ILE A 379 -25.58 5.30 -8.96
C ILE A 379 -25.68 6.79 -9.29
N ILE A 380 -26.69 7.17 -10.06
CA ILE A 380 -26.89 8.54 -10.54
C ILE A 380 -28.15 9.12 -9.89
N PRO A 381 -28.03 10.10 -8.98
CA PRO A 381 -29.20 10.79 -8.46
C PRO A 381 -29.80 11.72 -9.53
N ASN A 382 -31.10 11.95 -9.46
CA ASN A 382 -31.79 12.89 -10.35
C ASN A 382 -31.39 14.36 -10.11
N LYS A 383 -30.81 14.69 -8.94
CA LYS A 383 -30.29 16.02 -8.57
C LYS A 383 -29.10 15.88 -7.61
N SER A 384 -28.27 16.92 -7.50
CA SER A 384 -27.14 16.97 -6.56
C SER A 384 -27.54 17.33 -5.12
N GLU A 385 -28.64 18.05 -4.95
CA GLU A 385 -29.12 18.53 -3.65
C GLU A 385 -30.64 18.38 -3.56
N PHE A 386 -31.13 18.06 -2.35
CA PHE A 386 -32.54 17.81 -2.08
C PHE A 386 -32.99 18.58 -0.84
N LYS A 387 -34.22 19.08 -0.87
CA LYS A 387 -34.86 19.65 0.33
C LYS A 387 -35.48 18.54 1.18
N PRO A 388 -35.66 18.76 2.50
CA PRO A 388 -36.40 17.83 3.33
C PRO A 388 -37.78 17.51 2.74
N ARG A 389 -38.14 16.21 2.69
CA ARG A 389 -39.38 15.66 2.10
C ARG A 389 -39.46 15.69 0.57
N GLU A 390 -38.39 16.07 -0.13
CA GLU A 390 -38.32 15.93 -1.57
C GLU A 390 -38.18 14.45 -1.95
N THR A 391 -38.82 14.03 -3.04
CA THR A 391 -38.66 12.66 -3.57
C THR A 391 -37.36 12.56 -4.34
N VAL A 392 -36.50 11.64 -3.92
CA VAL A 392 -35.24 11.32 -4.58
C VAL A 392 -35.44 10.16 -5.54
N SER A 393 -34.80 10.21 -6.70
CA SER A 393 -34.78 9.09 -7.65
C SER A 393 -33.34 8.79 -8.04
N TYR A 394 -32.94 7.52 -7.94
CA TYR A 394 -31.63 7.05 -8.33
C TYR A 394 -31.74 6.16 -9.56
N THR A 395 -30.88 6.40 -10.55
CA THR A 395 -30.66 5.49 -11.68
C THR A 395 -29.44 4.62 -11.36
N VAL A 396 -29.63 3.31 -11.32
CA VAL A 396 -28.52 2.36 -11.12
C VAL A 396 -28.16 1.76 -12.47
N LEU A 397 -26.92 1.97 -12.90
CA LEU A 397 -26.36 1.38 -14.11
C LEU A 397 -25.38 0.29 -13.72
N ALA A 398 -25.59 -0.92 -14.23
CA ALA A 398 -24.61 -2.01 -14.14
C ALA A 398 -24.00 -2.25 -15.51
N ARG A 399 -22.67 -2.30 -15.57
CA ARG A 399 -21.90 -2.59 -16.77
C ARG A 399 -20.89 -3.71 -16.50
N ASN A 400 -20.60 -4.51 -17.51
CA ASN A 400 -19.50 -5.45 -17.47
C ASN A 400 -18.15 -4.71 -17.50
N SER A 401 -17.05 -5.44 -17.31
CA SER A 401 -15.70 -4.90 -17.35
C SER A 401 -15.35 -4.23 -18.69
N ASP A 402 -15.95 -4.69 -19.79
CA ASP A 402 -15.80 -4.13 -21.14
C ASP A 402 -16.69 -2.89 -21.42
N GLY A 403 -17.49 -2.47 -20.44
CA GLY A 403 -18.40 -1.33 -20.54
C GLY A 403 -19.77 -1.63 -21.15
N SER A 404 -20.01 -2.86 -21.61
CA SER A 404 -21.32 -3.31 -22.10
C SER A 404 -22.35 -3.36 -20.95
N PRO A 405 -23.66 -3.14 -21.20
CA PRO A 405 -24.68 -3.26 -20.18
C PRO A 405 -24.75 -4.67 -19.57
N ALA A 406 -24.77 -4.76 -18.25
CA ALA A 406 -24.98 -6.01 -17.53
C ALA A 406 -26.48 -6.18 -17.25
N ALA A 407 -27.19 -6.83 -18.18
CA ALA A 407 -28.62 -7.09 -18.04
C ALA A 407 -28.87 -8.16 -16.98
N GLY A 408 -29.90 -7.95 -16.14
CA GLY A 408 -30.28 -8.90 -15.11
C GLY A 408 -29.36 -8.94 -13.89
N ALA A 409 -28.53 -7.91 -13.67
CA ALA A 409 -27.70 -7.85 -12.47
C ALA A 409 -28.59 -7.59 -11.24
N GLU A 410 -28.43 -8.40 -10.20
CA GLU A 410 -29.12 -8.24 -8.93
C GLU A 410 -28.30 -7.31 -8.01
N VAL A 411 -28.92 -6.26 -7.51
CA VAL A 411 -28.29 -5.24 -6.67
C VAL A 411 -29.11 -5.05 -5.40
N SER A 412 -28.44 -5.04 -4.25
CA SER A 412 -29.01 -4.61 -2.97
C SER A 412 -28.65 -3.13 -2.74
N LEU A 413 -29.66 -2.27 -2.66
CA LEU A 413 -29.48 -0.82 -2.48
C LEU A 413 -29.91 -0.40 -1.07
N GLY A 414 -28.99 0.22 -0.33
CA GLY A 414 -29.25 0.85 0.97
C GLY A 414 -29.08 2.37 0.92
N VAL A 415 -29.86 3.10 1.71
CA VAL A 415 -29.68 4.54 1.96
C VAL A 415 -29.75 4.76 3.45
N VAL A 416 -28.69 5.33 4.03
CA VAL A 416 -28.55 5.60 5.47
C VAL A 416 -28.08 7.03 5.70
N ASP A 417 -28.21 7.52 6.94
CA ASP A 417 -27.67 8.81 7.35
C ASP A 417 -26.15 8.68 7.57
N GLU A 418 -25.37 9.56 6.95
CA GLU A 418 -23.91 9.57 7.01
C GLU A 418 -23.36 9.67 8.44
N SER A 419 -24.09 10.32 9.35
CA SER A 419 -23.65 10.51 10.73
C SER A 419 -23.48 9.21 11.52
N ILE A 420 -24.06 8.10 11.05
CA ILE A 420 -23.86 6.76 11.62
C ILE A 420 -22.41 6.31 11.43
N TYR A 421 -21.81 6.62 10.28
CA TYR A 421 -20.44 6.22 9.95
C TYR A 421 -19.39 6.99 10.76
N SER A 422 -19.71 8.19 11.25
CA SER A 422 -18.86 8.92 12.20
C SER A 422 -18.76 8.26 13.57
N ILE A 423 -19.65 7.31 13.90
CA ILE A 423 -19.65 6.58 15.17
C ILE A 423 -19.00 5.21 15.00
N ALA A 424 -19.34 4.52 13.91
CA ALA A 424 -18.75 3.25 13.54
C ALA A 424 -18.63 3.20 12.01
N PRO A 425 -17.41 3.08 11.46
CA PRO A 425 -17.23 2.94 10.01
C PRO A 425 -17.95 1.69 9.51
N GLU A 426 -18.29 1.68 8.21
CA GLU A 426 -18.87 0.51 7.57
C GLU A 426 -17.94 -0.70 7.77
N SER A 427 -18.53 -1.82 8.19
CA SER A 427 -17.78 -3.05 8.48
C SER A 427 -17.95 -4.10 7.38
N VAL A 428 -18.95 -3.92 6.51
CA VAL A 428 -19.11 -4.74 5.31
C VAL A 428 -18.00 -4.35 4.34
N GLY A 429 -16.96 -5.18 4.28
CA GLY A 429 -15.85 -5.00 3.36
C GLY A 429 -16.27 -5.13 1.89
N ASP A 430 -15.30 -4.89 1.01
CA ASP A 430 -15.50 -4.96 -0.44
C ASP A 430 -15.87 -6.39 -0.89
N ILE A 431 -17.07 -6.54 -1.48
CA ILE A 431 -17.56 -7.81 -2.03
C ILE A 431 -16.59 -8.43 -3.05
N ARG A 432 -15.82 -7.60 -3.77
CA ARG A 432 -14.82 -8.06 -4.72
C ARG A 432 -13.70 -8.81 -4.00
N ARG A 433 -13.25 -8.31 -2.85
CA ARG A 433 -12.24 -8.96 -2.01
C ARG A 433 -12.76 -10.24 -1.35
N GLU A 434 -14.05 -10.29 -1.02
CA GLU A 434 -14.64 -11.51 -0.45
C GLU A 434 -14.60 -12.68 -1.44
N PHE A 435 -14.88 -12.43 -2.73
CA PHE A 435 -14.91 -13.48 -3.76
C PHE A 435 -13.61 -13.67 -4.54
N TYR A 436 -12.85 -12.58 -4.72
CA TYR A 436 -11.64 -12.53 -5.55
C TYR A 436 -10.46 -11.92 -4.79
N GLY A 437 -10.49 -11.92 -3.46
CA GLY A 437 -9.33 -11.58 -2.64
C GLY A 437 -8.19 -12.58 -2.81
N LYS A 438 -7.00 -12.15 -2.40
CA LYS A 438 -5.77 -12.97 -2.41
C LYS A 438 -6.00 -14.33 -1.76
N ARG A 439 -5.53 -15.39 -2.43
CA ARG A 439 -5.55 -16.75 -1.91
C ARG A 439 -4.17 -17.09 -1.37
N TYR A 440 -4.12 -18.16 -0.59
CA TYR A 440 -2.86 -18.66 -0.04
C TYR A 440 -2.65 -20.09 -0.52
N SER A 441 -1.41 -20.42 -0.88
CA SER A 441 -1.06 -21.81 -1.16
C SER A 441 -1.28 -22.67 0.09
N SER A 442 -1.92 -23.83 -0.09
CA SER A 442 -2.11 -24.85 0.95
C SER A 442 -1.18 -26.05 0.76
N VAL A 443 -0.20 -25.94 -0.14
CA VAL A 443 0.77 -27.01 -0.40
C VAL A 443 1.92 -26.91 0.59
N GLN A 444 2.31 -28.05 1.15
CA GLN A 444 3.46 -28.15 2.06
C GLN A 444 4.52 -29.07 1.47
N THR A 445 5.72 -28.54 1.29
CA THR A 445 6.88 -29.31 0.82
C THR A 445 7.71 -29.78 2.01
N SER A 446 8.07 -31.06 2.03
CA SER A 446 8.84 -31.68 3.11
C SER A 446 10.02 -32.49 2.55
N PHE A 447 11.15 -32.46 3.27
CA PHE A 447 12.35 -33.21 2.90
C PHE A 447 12.78 -34.15 4.03
N SER A 448 12.95 -35.43 3.69
CA SER A 448 13.07 -36.53 4.66
C SER A 448 14.33 -36.49 5.54
N VAL A 449 15.35 -35.69 5.20
CA VAL A 449 16.58 -35.59 6.01
C VAL A 449 16.41 -34.69 7.24
N ASN A 450 15.42 -33.79 7.24
CA ASN A 450 15.09 -32.94 8.39
C ASN A 450 14.03 -33.65 9.24
N TYR A 451 14.48 -34.54 10.12
CA TYR A 451 13.61 -35.23 11.07
C TYR A 451 13.58 -34.48 12.40
N TYR A 452 12.48 -33.80 12.71
CA TYR A 452 12.24 -33.26 14.04
C TYR A 452 11.48 -34.28 14.87
N PHE A 453 12.11 -34.80 15.93
CA PHE A 453 11.40 -35.57 16.95
C PHE A 453 11.25 -34.72 18.20
N SER A 454 10.01 -34.49 18.64
CA SER A 454 9.74 -34.04 20.01
C SER A 454 9.39 -35.26 20.86
N GLY A 455 10.38 -35.78 21.57
CA GLY A 455 10.17 -36.82 22.57
C GLY A 455 9.85 -36.19 23.93
N TYR A 456 8.63 -36.33 24.42
CA TYR A 456 8.38 -36.14 25.86
C TYR A 456 8.82 -37.41 26.57
N ALA A 457 9.93 -37.37 27.32
CA ALA A 457 10.19 -38.36 28.36
C ALA A 457 9.19 -38.11 29.50
N GLY A 458 7.97 -38.63 29.37
CA GLY A 458 6.90 -38.45 30.33
C GLY A 458 6.64 -39.69 31.17
N THR A 459 6.92 -39.64 32.47
CA THR A 459 6.32 -40.50 33.51
C THR A 459 4.96 -39.96 33.98
N LYS A 460 4.24 -39.20 33.14
CA LYS A 460 2.95 -38.61 33.51
C LYS A 460 1.80 -39.56 33.18
N THR A 461 0.99 -39.84 34.19
CA THR A 461 -0.23 -40.62 34.11
C THR A 461 -1.26 -39.98 33.17
N VAL A 462 -1.90 -40.82 32.36
CA VAL A 462 -2.98 -40.44 31.44
C VAL A 462 -4.14 -39.85 32.23
N ASN A 463 -4.43 -38.57 32.01
CA ASN A 463 -5.54 -37.88 32.67
C ASN A 463 -6.84 -38.19 31.91
N LEU A 464 -7.47 -39.31 32.25
CA LEU A 464 -8.65 -39.88 31.57
C LEU A 464 -10.00 -39.26 31.95
N ALA A 465 -10.04 -38.12 32.65
CA ALA A 465 -11.31 -37.47 32.94
C ALA A 465 -11.16 -35.96 33.15
N SER A 466 -11.38 -35.17 32.09
CA SER A 466 -11.77 -33.77 32.25
C SER A 466 -13.29 -33.71 32.42
N THR A 467 -13.74 -33.52 33.66
CA THR A 467 -15.14 -33.17 33.93
C THR A 467 -15.38 -31.73 33.49
N LYS A 468 -16.42 -31.54 32.67
CA LYS A 468 -16.88 -30.30 32.01
C LYS A 468 -16.72 -29.02 32.85
N ARG A 469 -16.36 -27.90 32.18
CA ARG A 469 -16.52 -26.53 32.71
C ARG A 469 -17.99 -26.28 33.08
N ALA A 470 -18.23 -25.82 34.30
CA ALA A 470 -19.50 -25.27 34.72
C ALA A 470 -19.81 -24.01 33.90
N ARG A 471 -20.97 -23.98 33.24
CA ARG A 471 -21.54 -22.76 32.67
C ARG A 471 -22.11 -21.93 33.83
N GLN A 472 -21.69 -20.68 33.98
CA GLN A 472 -22.49 -19.71 34.74
C GLN A 472 -23.68 -19.30 33.88
N LEU A 473 -24.88 -19.50 34.41
CA LEU A 473 -26.12 -19.01 33.85
C LEU A 473 -26.14 -17.49 34.01
N ALA A 474 -26.30 -16.81 32.88
CA ALA A 474 -26.55 -15.38 32.81
C ALA A 474 -27.90 -15.06 33.49
N ASP A 475 -27.80 -14.11 34.40
CA ASP A 475 -28.68 -12.98 34.69
C ASP A 475 -30.21 -13.17 34.68
N PHE A 476 -30.79 -13.05 35.88
CA PHE A 476 -32.22 -12.94 36.08
C PHE A 476 -32.69 -11.52 35.73
N LYS A 477 -33.67 -11.48 34.83
CA LYS A 477 -34.52 -10.32 34.55
C LYS A 477 -35.04 -9.69 35.84
N ASN A 478 -34.81 -8.39 36.02
CA ASN A 478 -35.63 -7.54 36.85
C ASN A 478 -36.41 -6.59 35.94
N ASP A 479 -37.74 -6.78 35.91
CA ASP A 479 -38.69 -5.81 35.39
C ASP A 479 -38.70 -4.59 36.32
N ASN A 480 -38.32 -3.43 35.79
CA ASN A 480 -38.69 -2.14 36.36
C ASN A 480 -39.15 -1.21 35.24
N THR A 481 -40.46 -1.13 35.12
CA THR A 481 -41.19 -0.15 34.32
C THR A 481 -40.97 1.26 34.89
N LEU A 482 -40.20 2.09 34.17
CA LEU A 482 -40.20 3.53 34.35
C LEU A 482 -40.85 4.17 33.13
N VAL A 483 -41.92 4.92 33.39
CA VAL A 483 -42.66 5.72 32.42
C VAL A 483 -41.80 6.92 32.05
N ASP A 484 -41.36 6.98 30.79
CA ASP A 484 -40.56 8.09 30.26
C ASP A 484 -41.52 9.18 29.73
N PRO A 485 -41.30 10.46 30.06
CA PRO A 485 -42.13 11.57 29.60
C PRO A 485 -41.97 11.80 28.09
N LEU A 486 -43.07 12.18 27.44
CA LEU A 486 -43.13 12.55 26.01
C LEU A 486 -42.33 13.83 25.76
N VAL A 487 -41.03 13.66 25.56
CA VAL A 487 -40.17 14.59 24.84
C VAL A 487 -39.79 13.91 23.52
N ARG A 488 -39.80 14.65 22.41
CA ARG A 488 -39.44 14.10 21.10
C ARG A 488 -37.97 13.64 21.11
N LYS A 489 -37.74 12.37 21.41
CA LYS A 489 -36.42 11.70 21.49
C LYS A 489 -36.12 10.80 20.29
N ILE A 490 -37.10 10.54 19.42
CA ILE A 490 -36.93 9.63 18.28
C ILE A 490 -36.62 10.44 17.03
N PHE A 491 -35.33 10.60 16.75
CA PHE A 491 -34.86 10.69 15.38
C PHE A 491 -34.80 9.24 14.90
N LYS A 492 -35.80 8.77 14.15
CA LYS A 492 -35.68 7.44 13.54
C LYS A 492 -34.66 7.61 12.43
N ASP A 493 -33.47 7.07 12.62
CA ASP A 493 -32.54 6.83 11.52
C ASP A 493 -33.29 5.91 10.56
N THR A 494 -33.79 6.51 9.48
CA THR A 494 -34.67 5.79 8.55
C THR A 494 -33.78 5.29 7.44
N ALA A 495 -33.29 4.06 7.59
CA ALA A 495 -32.64 3.38 6.50
C ALA A 495 -33.69 2.98 5.46
N PHE A 496 -33.45 3.32 4.20
CA PHE A 496 -34.14 2.67 3.09
C PHE A 496 -33.31 1.48 2.65
N TRP A 497 -33.96 0.34 2.40
CA TRP A 497 -33.29 -0.84 1.87
C TRP A 497 -34.18 -1.52 0.83
N GLN A 498 -33.61 -1.72 -0.36
CA GLN A 498 -34.18 -2.50 -1.45
C GLN A 498 -33.24 -3.68 -1.74
N PRO A 499 -33.54 -4.90 -1.26
CA PRO A 499 -32.62 -6.04 -1.36
C PRO A 499 -32.45 -6.59 -2.78
N ALA A 500 -33.41 -6.36 -3.68
CA ALA A 500 -33.46 -7.01 -4.98
C ALA A 500 -33.90 -6.03 -6.09
N LEU A 501 -32.99 -5.12 -6.45
CA LEU A 501 -33.11 -4.34 -7.68
C LEU A 501 -32.48 -5.12 -8.83
N VAL A 502 -33.21 -5.30 -9.92
CA VAL A 502 -32.69 -5.96 -11.13
C VAL A 502 -32.47 -4.92 -12.22
N THR A 503 -31.26 -4.85 -12.76
CA THR A 503 -30.96 -3.94 -13.88
C THR A 503 -31.54 -4.45 -15.20
N GLY A 504 -32.07 -3.52 -15.99
CA GLY A 504 -32.70 -3.79 -17.28
C GLY A 504 -31.73 -3.92 -18.44
#